data_AF-A0A960E169-F1
#
_entry.id   AF-A0A960E169-F1
#
_cell.length_a   1.000
_cell.length_b   1.000
_cell.length_c   1.000
_cell.angle_alpha   90.00
_cell.angle_beta   90.00
_cell.angle_gamma   90.00
#
_symmetry.space_group_name_H-M   'P 1'
#
loop_
_entity.id
_entity.type
_entity.pdbx_description
1 polymer ?
#
loop_
_entity_poly.entity_id
_entity_poly.type
_entity_poly.pdbx_seq_one_letter_code
_entity_poly.pdbx_strand_id
1 'polypeptide(L)'
;GGLARIEVREVWEVEPTEGETWPLDHDAIDLGPLLHDIALLALPLAPLCAEDCEGPAPDEFPTAVADQVPGEGGAGDEADRPKDPRWAALDDLDL
;
A
#
# COMPACT_ATOMS: atom_id res chain seq x y z
N GLY A 1 10.50 10.09 4.83
CA GLY A 1 10.01 8.88 5.51
C GLY A 1 8.77 9.23 6.29
N GLY A 2 7.71 8.44 6.16
CA GLY A 2 6.48 8.62 6.93
C GLY A 2 6.67 8.11 8.36
N LEU A 3 6.08 8.82 9.35
CA LEU A 3 5.97 8.33 10.72
C LEU A 3 4.50 7.95 10.95
N ALA A 4 4.24 6.67 11.21
CA ALA A 4 2.93 6.21 11.68
C ALA A 4 2.96 6.08 13.20
N ARG A 5 1.96 6.65 13.88
CA ARG A 5 1.76 6.48 15.32
C ARG A 5 0.48 5.72 15.55
N ILE A 6 0.57 4.64 16.31
CA ILE A 6 -0.51 3.67 16.49
C ILE A 6 -0.72 3.51 17.99
N GLU A 7 -1.97 3.66 18.43
CA GLU A 7 -2.38 3.32 19.79
C GLU A 7 -3.08 1.97 19.77
N VAL A 8 -2.71 1.08 20.70
CA VAL A 8 -3.19 -0.31 20.72
C VAL A 8 -3.79 -0.64 22.09
N ARG A 9 -4.93 -1.32 22.10
CA ARG A 9 -5.66 -1.73 23.31
C ARG A 9 -6.27 -3.12 23.10
N GLU A 10 -5.45 -4.14 23.27
CA GLU A 10 -5.84 -5.53 23.11
C GLU A 10 -5.90 -6.29 24.44
N VAL A 11 -6.48 -7.48 24.42
CA VAL A 11 -6.57 -8.40 25.55
C VAL A 11 -5.75 -9.66 25.24
N TRP A 12 -4.96 -10.09 26.23
CA TRP A 12 -4.16 -11.31 26.17
C TRP A 12 -4.62 -12.32 27.22
N GLU A 13 -4.72 -13.58 26.84
CA GLU A 13 -5.28 -14.67 27.65
C GLU A 13 -4.48 -15.96 27.47
N VAL A 14 -4.42 -16.79 28.52
CA VAL A 14 -3.69 -18.09 28.48
C VAL A 14 -4.38 -19.08 27.54
N GLU A 15 -5.70 -19.03 27.47
CA GLU A 15 -6.54 -19.82 26.55
C GLU A 15 -7.28 -18.83 25.62
N PRO A 16 -6.64 -18.35 24.54
CA PRO A 16 -7.19 -17.28 23.73
C PRO A 16 -8.42 -17.75 22.93
N THR A 17 -9.36 -16.82 22.73
CA THR A 17 -10.49 -17.00 21.83
C THR A 17 -10.08 -16.56 20.44
N GLU A 18 -10.13 -17.48 19.47
CA GLU A 18 -9.68 -17.23 18.10
C GLU A 18 -10.39 -16.02 17.49
N GLY A 19 -9.60 -15.03 17.04
CA GLY A 19 -10.11 -13.79 16.45
C GLY A 19 -10.61 -12.75 17.44
N GLU A 20 -10.62 -13.03 18.74
CA GLU A 20 -11.05 -12.08 19.78
C GLU A 20 -9.91 -11.68 20.73
N THR A 21 -9.08 -12.63 21.17
CA THR A 21 -7.99 -12.37 22.13
C THR A 21 -6.67 -12.99 21.70
N TRP A 22 -5.57 -12.44 22.24
CA TRP A 22 -4.21 -12.83 21.89
C TRP A 22 -3.62 -13.81 22.92
N PRO A 23 -2.68 -14.69 22.54
CA PRO A 23 -2.08 -15.64 23.48
C PRO A 23 -1.17 -14.95 24.50
N LEU A 24 -1.35 -15.27 25.78
CA LEU A 24 -0.45 -14.93 26.89
C LEU A 24 0.41 -16.16 27.24
N ASP A 25 1.72 -16.06 27.04
CA ASP A 25 2.66 -17.11 27.41
C ASP A 25 3.23 -16.83 28.81
N HIS A 26 2.64 -17.45 29.83
CA HIS A 26 2.98 -17.20 31.24
C HIS A 26 2.87 -15.72 31.62
N ASP A 27 4.01 -15.03 31.73
CA ASP A 27 4.13 -13.61 32.05
C ASP A 27 4.68 -12.77 30.88
N ALA A 28 4.80 -13.37 29.70
CA ALA A 28 5.28 -12.75 28.48
C ALA A 28 4.17 -12.66 27.42
N ILE A 29 4.21 -11.58 26.65
CA ILE A 29 3.38 -11.38 25.45
C ILE A 29 4.31 -11.22 24.24
N ASP A 30 3.95 -11.87 23.12
CA ASP A 30 4.56 -11.59 21.83
C ASP A 30 3.74 -10.51 21.10
N LEU A 31 4.35 -9.34 20.94
CA LEU A 31 3.74 -8.22 20.23
C LEU A 31 3.91 -8.30 18.71
N GLY A 32 4.77 -9.20 18.21
CA GLY A 32 5.11 -9.30 16.78
C GLY A 32 3.89 -9.44 15.87
N PRO A 33 3.00 -10.43 16.10
CA PRO A 33 1.80 -10.61 15.30
C PRO A 33 0.86 -9.39 15.31
N LEU A 34 0.58 -8.85 16.50
CA LEU A 34 -0.26 -7.67 16.68
C LEU A 34 0.30 -6.44 15.95
N LEU A 35 1.60 -6.18 16.13
CA LEU A 35 2.25 -5.04 15.49
C LEU A 35 2.30 -5.19 13.98
N HIS A 36 2.49 -6.40 13.46
CA HIS A 36 2.46 -6.67 12.02
C HIS A 36 1.10 -6.29 11.43
N ASP A 37 0.02 -6.77 12.02
CA ASP A 37 -1.33 -6.55 11.49
C ASP A 37 -1.70 -5.06 11.53
N ILE A 38 -1.42 -4.37 12.64
CA ILE A 38 -1.77 -2.95 12.74
C ILE A 38 -0.81 -2.07 11.91
N ALA A 39 0.47 -2.43 11.81
CA ALA A 39 1.40 -1.70 10.95
C ALA A 39 0.97 -1.76 9.49
N LEU A 40 0.58 -2.94 8.99
CA LEU A 40 0.06 -3.09 7.63
C LEU A 40 -1.16 -2.21 7.38
N LEU A 41 -2.09 -2.14 8.33
CA LEU A 41 -3.27 -1.28 8.24
C LEU A 41 -2.95 0.21 8.32
N ALA A 42 -1.86 0.58 9.01
CA ALA A 42 -1.41 1.95 9.14
C ALA A 42 -0.54 2.43 7.96
N LEU A 43 -0.07 1.51 7.10
CA LEU A 43 0.71 1.87 5.93
C LEU A 43 -0.16 2.66 4.94
N PRO A 44 0.40 3.71 4.32
CA PRO A 44 -0.31 4.46 3.31
C PRO A 44 -0.59 3.58 2.08
N LEU A 45 -1.80 3.71 1.52
CA LEU A 45 -2.28 2.90 0.39
C LEU A 45 -1.41 3.07 -0.87
N ALA A 46 -0.81 4.25 -1.02
CA ALA A 46 0.25 4.53 -1.98
C ALA A 46 1.52 4.91 -1.21
N PRO A 47 2.71 4.45 -1.65
CA PRO A 47 3.95 4.85 -1.01
C PRO A 47 4.05 6.38 -0.98
N LEU A 48 4.40 6.93 0.19
CA LEU A 48 4.66 8.36 0.35
C LEU A 48 5.95 8.70 -0.39
N CYS A 49 5.80 8.97 -1.68
CA CYS A 49 6.81 9.57 -2.52
C CYS A 49 6.89 11.06 -2.23
N ALA A 50 8.10 11.62 -2.29
CA ALA A 50 8.25 13.06 -2.47
C ALA A 50 7.75 13.46 -3.87
N GLU A 51 7.51 14.74 -4.12
CA GLU A 51 7.03 15.21 -5.43
C GLU A 51 8.01 14.86 -6.57
N ASP A 52 9.28 14.65 -6.26
CA ASP A 52 10.37 14.27 -7.18
C ASP A 52 10.72 12.77 -7.15
N CYS A 53 9.83 11.92 -6.64
CA CYS A 53 10.07 10.48 -6.52
C CYS A 53 10.15 9.81 -7.90
N GLU A 54 11.34 9.30 -8.25
CA GLU A 54 11.57 8.56 -9.49
C GLU A 54 10.96 7.13 -9.49
N GLY A 55 10.43 6.69 -8.35
CA GLY A 55 9.87 5.36 -8.15
C GLY A 55 10.90 4.33 -7.67
N PRO A 56 10.46 3.12 -7.28
CA PRO A 56 11.33 2.10 -6.67
C PRO A 56 12.31 1.43 -7.65
N ALA A 57 12.07 1.53 -8.95
CA ALA A 57 12.93 0.99 -10.00
C ALA A 57 12.88 1.93 -11.22
N PRO A 58 13.53 3.11 -11.14
CA PRO A 58 13.36 4.19 -12.12
C PRO A 58 13.90 3.84 -13.52
N ASP A 59 14.92 2.98 -13.59
CA ASP A 59 15.47 2.51 -14.87
C ASP A 59 14.53 1.56 -15.62
N GLU A 60 13.65 0.85 -14.89
CA GLU A 60 12.70 -0.12 -15.44
C GLU A 60 11.29 0.47 -15.59
N PHE A 61 10.89 1.32 -14.64
CA PHE A 61 9.58 1.96 -14.54
C PHE A 61 9.74 3.46 -14.20
N PRO A 62 10.13 4.31 -15.16
CA PRO A 62 10.33 5.73 -14.91
C PRO A 62 9.00 6.42 -14.57
N THR A 63 8.98 7.25 -13.53
CA THR A 63 7.84 8.11 -13.21
C THR A 63 7.93 9.42 -14.01
N ALA A 64 6.79 9.88 -14.54
CA ALA A 64 6.67 11.19 -15.16
C ALA A 64 5.76 12.08 -14.30
N VAL A 65 6.18 13.31 -14.06
CA VAL A 65 5.35 14.34 -13.41
C VAL A 65 4.54 15.02 -14.51
N ALA A 66 3.23 15.14 -14.32
CA ALA A 66 2.33 15.52 -15.40
C ALA A 66 2.72 16.85 -16.10
N ASP A 67 3.19 17.82 -15.33
CA ASP A 67 3.58 19.14 -15.86
C ASP A 67 4.95 19.17 -16.58
N GLN A 68 5.73 18.07 -16.52
CA GLN A 68 7.09 18.00 -17.09
C GLN A 68 7.17 17.28 -18.44
N VAL A 69 6.04 16.80 -18.94
CA VAL A 69 5.96 16.24 -20.28
C VAL A 69 5.51 17.35 -21.23
N PRO A 70 6.35 17.78 -22.19
CA PRO A 70 5.94 18.73 -23.23
C PRO A 70 4.83 18.07 -24.05
N GLY A 71 3.57 18.37 -23.73
CA GLY A 71 2.43 17.72 -24.35
C GLY A 71 1.26 17.42 -23.43
N GLU A 72 1.38 17.54 -22.10
CA GLU A 72 0.31 17.17 -21.15
C GLU A 72 -0.82 18.21 -20.96
N GLY A 73 -1.20 18.84 -22.08
CA GLY A 73 -2.60 19.09 -22.36
C GLY A 73 -3.17 18.06 -23.35
N GLY A 74 -2.50 16.93 -23.57
CA GLY A 74 -2.74 16.10 -24.75
C GLY A 74 -2.15 14.71 -24.63
N ALA A 75 -2.97 13.75 -25.04
CA ALA A 75 -2.62 12.39 -25.41
C ALA A 75 -1.21 12.28 -26.05
N GLY A 76 -0.25 11.80 -25.26
CA GLY A 76 1.01 11.24 -25.73
C GLY A 76 1.09 9.78 -25.28
N ASP A 77 0.59 8.88 -26.12
CA ASP A 77 0.65 7.40 -26.08
C ASP A 77 0.50 6.69 -24.74
N GLU A 78 -0.46 7.11 -23.92
CA GLU A 78 -1.15 6.15 -23.05
C GLU A 78 -1.97 5.13 -23.86
N ALA A 79 -2.38 5.51 -25.07
CA ALA A 79 -3.17 4.68 -25.99
C ALA A 79 -2.40 3.50 -26.60
N ASP A 80 -1.08 3.62 -26.80
CA ASP A 80 -0.24 2.58 -27.42
C ASP A 80 0.49 1.68 -26.41
N ARG A 81 0.34 1.93 -25.10
CA ARG A 81 0.79 0.95 -24.10
C ARG A 81 -0.11 -0.28 -24.19
N PRO A 82 0.46 -1.50 -24.38
CA PRO A 82 -0.35 -2.71 -24.42
C PRO A 82 -1.18 -2.81 -23.14
N LYS A 83 -2.51 -2.76 -23.28
CA LYS A 83 -3.41 -3.02 -22.16
C LYS A 83 -3.13 -4.41 -21.63
N ASP A 84 -2.93 -4.54 -20.32
CA ASP A 84 -2.72 -5.86 -19.71
C ASP A 84 -4.01 -6.68 -19.89
N PRO A 85 -3.94 -7.88 -20.50
CA PRO A 85 -5.12 -8.66 -20.87
C PRO A 85 -5.96 -9.11 -19.67
N ARG A 86 -5.42 -9.08 -18.44
CA ARG A 86 -6.18 -9.35 -17.22
C ARG A 86 -7.27 -8.30 -16.97
N TRP A 87 -7.12 -7.11 -17.53
CA TRP A 87 -8.02 -5.97 -17.35
C TRP A 87 -8.94 -5.71 -18.54
N ALA A 88 -8.98 -6.59 -19.54
CA ALA A 88 -9.81 -6.42 -20.74
C ALA A 88 -11.31 -6.19 -20.42
N ALA A 89 -11.81 -6.72 -19.30
CA ALA A 89 -13.20 -6.53 -18.86
C ALA A 89 -13.54 -5.07 -18.48
N LEU A 90 -12.55 -4.20 -18.28
CA LEU A 90 -12.77 -2.78 -17.97
C LEU A 90 -13.10 -1.95 -19.22
N ASP A 91 -12.85 -2.47 -20.43
CA ASP A 91 -13.14 -1.77 -21.69
C ASP A 91 -14.65 -1.60 -21.94
N ASP A 92 -15.49 -2.37 -21.26
CA ASP A 92 -16.95 -2.33 -21.37
C ASP A 92 -17.61 -1.36 -20.36
N LEU A 93 -16.82 -0.65 -19.55
CA LEU A 93 -17.34 0.33 -18.60
C LEU A 93 -17.62 1.66 -19.30
N ASP A 94 -18.86 2.15 -19.20
CA ASP A 94 -19.28 3.48 -19.65
C ASP A 94 -19.11 4.46 -18.48
N LEU A 95 -18.05 5.30 -18.52
CA LEU A 95 -17.68 6.27 -17.48
C LEU A 95 -18.12 7.70 -17.82
#